data_AF-A0AAW0KAR9-F1
#
_entry.id   AF-A0AAW0KAR9-F1
#
_cell.length_a   1.000
_cell.length_b   1.000
_cell.length_c   1.000
_cell.angle_alpha   90.00
_cell.angle_beta   90.00
_cell.angle_gamma   90.00
#
_symmetry.space_group_name_H-M   'P 1'
#
loop_
_entity.id
_entity.type
_entity.pdbx_description
1 polymer ?
#
loop_
_entity_poly.entity_id
_entity_poly.type
_entity_poly.pdbx_seq_one_letter_code
_entity_poly.pdbx_strand_id
1 'polypeptide(L)'
;MGFDPLKLVFVLAIQVILKMKKPIWESKLEVYKRWGWSKDVALLAFRRYPNCVLLSEEKITKTMDFLVHKMGCPSAEIAKNPSVLGLSLEKRIITRF
;
A
#
# COMPACT_ATOMS: atom_id res chain seq x y z
N MET A 1 -15.22 6.98 -3.48
CA MET A 1 -14.31 5.91 -2.97
C MET A 1 -14.94 4.52 -3.00
N GLY A 2 -16.27 4.35 -3.04
CA GLY A 2 -16.90 3.05 -3.33
C GLY A 2 -16.81 1.99 -2.22
N PHE A 3 -16.53 2.37 -0.98
CA PHE A 3 -16.52 1.40 0.10
C PHE A 3 -17.91 0.82 0.36
N ASP A 4 -17.95 -0.44 0.76
CA ASP A 4 -19.14 -1.07 1.33
C ASP A 4 -19.16 -0.74 2.83
N PRO A 5 -20.17 0.01 3.32
CA PRO A 5 -20.21 0.48 4.70
C PRO A 5 -20.33 -0.65 5.73
N LEU A 6 -20.74 -1.85 5.30
CA LEU A 6 -20.88 -3.01 6.18
C LEU A 6 -19.57 -3.79 6.38
N LYS A 7 -18.51 -3.44 5.63
CA LYS A 7 -17.22 -4.14 5.71
C LYS A 7 -16.25 -3.41 6.61
N LEU A 8 -15.45 -4.17 7.38
CA LEU A 8 -14.38 -3.65 8.24
C LEU A 8 -13.44 -2.67 7.51
N VAL A 9 -13.18 -2.92 6.22
CA VAL A 9 -12.33 -2.07 5.40
C VAL A 9 -12.82 -0.61 5.31
N PHE A 10 -14.12 -0.37 5.41
CA PHE A 10 -14.70 0.96 5.47
C PHE A 10 -14.32 1.70 6.76
N VAL A 11 -14.45 1.02 7.91
CA VAL A 11 -14.06 1.57 9.21
C VAL A 11 -12.57 1.89 9.24
N LEU A 12 -11.73 0.97 8.72
CA LEU A 12 -10.29 1.21 8.61
C LEU A 12 -9.98 2.41 7.71
N ALA A 13 -10.66 2.55 6.57
CA ALA A 13 -10.48 3.69 5.68
C ALA A 13 -10.84 5.02 6.35
N ILE A 14 -11.95 5.08 7.09
CA ILE A 14 -12.32 6.27 7.88
C ILE A 14 -11.24 6.60 8.90
N GLN A 15 -10.78 5.61 9.66
CA GLN A 15 -9.73 5.83 10.66
C GLN A 15 -8.45 6.39 10.05
N VAL A 16 -8.06 5.91 8.86
CA VAL A 16 -6.90 6.44 8.14
C VAL A 16 -7.13 7.90 7.72
N ILE A 17 -8.27 8.19 7.10
CA ILE A 17 -8.61 9.53 6.61
C ILE A 17 -8.67 10.54 7.76
N LEU A 18 -9.23 10.16 8.92
CA LEU A 18 -9.30 11.02 10.10
C LEU A 18 -7.93 11.26 10.76
N LYS A 19 -7.00 10.29 10.66
CA LYS A 19 -5.66 10.39 11.27
C LYS A 19 -4.64 11.14 10.40
N MET A 20 -4.90 11.27 9.10
CA MET A 20 -3.91 11.82 8.16
C MET A 20 -4.28 13.22 7.67
N LYS A 21 -3.30 14.14 7.77
CA LYS A 21 -3.38 15.44 7.10
C LYS A 21 -3.17 15.27 5.59
N LYS A 22 -3.85 16.09 4.79
CA LYS A 22 -3.72 16.14 3.32
C LYS A 22 -2.28 16.08 2.78
N PRO A 23 -1.30 16.87 3.28
CA PRO A 23 0.07 16.80 2.77
C PRO A 23 0.76 15.45 3.04
N ILE A 24 0.48 14.82 4.19
CA ILE A 24 1.03 13.49 4.51
C ILE A 24 0.44 12.46 3.55
N TRP A 25 -0.87 12.54 3.30
CA TRP A 25 -1.55 11.69 2.33
C TRP A 25 -0.96 11.82 0.92
N GLU A 26 -0.74 13.05 0.46
CA GLU A 26 -0.14 13.33 -0.86
C GLU A 26 1.30 12.81 -0.94
N SER A 27 2.12 12.98 0.11
CA SER A 27 3.47 12.39 0.18
C SER A 27 3.44 10.87 -0.01
N LYS A 28 2.50 10.16 0.64
CA LYS A 28 2.36 8.72 0.47
C LYS A 28 1.99 8.31 -0.95
N LEU A 29 1.10 9.07 -1.61
CA LEU A 29 0.75 8.81 -3.00
C LEU A 29 1.95 9.03 -3.94
N GLU A 30 2.79 10.03 -3.67
CA GLU A 30 4.01 10.27 -4.46
C GLU A 30 5.03 9.13 -4.29
N VAL A 31 5.11 8.47 -3.13
CA VAL A 31 5.93 7.25 -2.98
C VAL A 31 5.45 6.16 -3.93
N TYR A 32 4.14 5.88 -3.98
CA TYR A 32 3.60 4.86 -4.88
C TYR A 32 3.77 5.21 -6.36
N LYS A 33 3.73 6.50 -6.70
CA LYS A 33 3.98 6.98 -8.06
C LYS A 33 5.42 6.70 -8.52
N ARG A 34 6.41 6.79 -7.63
CA ARG A 34 7.80 6.37 -7.94
C ARG A 34 7.90 4.89 -8.29
N TRP A 35 6.97 4.07 -7.79
CA TRP A 35 6.85 2.66 -8.13
C TRP A 35 5.90 2.39 -9.31
N GLY A 36 5.53 3.42 -10.08
CA GLY A 36 4.73 3.29 -11.29
C GLY A 36 3.23 3.22 -11.07
N TRP A 37 2.73 3.47 -9.85
CA TRP A 37 1.28 3.53 -9.63
C TRP A 37 0.74 4.91 -10.02
N SER A 38 -0.30 4.95 -10.86
CA SER A 38 -1.08 6.16 -11.02
C SER A 38 -1.84 6.48 -9.73
N LYS A 39 -2.33 7.72 -9.59
CA LYS A 39 -3.16 8.11 -8.45
C LYS A 39 -4.38 7.21 -8.30
N ASP A 40 -5.02 6.83 -9.41
CA ASP A 40 -6.19 5.95 -9.39
C ASP A 40 -5.82 4.54 -8.93
N VAL A 41 -4.68 4.00 -9.38
CA VAL A 41 -4.17 2.69 -8.93
C VAL A 41 -3.87 2.72 -7.44
N ALA A 42 -3.23 3.78 -6.94
CA ALA A 42 -2.97 3.93 -5.51
C ALA A 42 -4.26 4.05 -4.68
N LEU A 43 -5.28 4.75 -5.18
CA LEU A 43 -6.59 4.84 -4.53
C LEU A 43 -7.33 3.49 -4.54
N LEU A 44 -7.20 2.70 -5.61
CA LEU A 44 -7.74 1.34 -5.66
C LEU A 44 -7.04 0.43 -4.65
N ALA A 45 -5.72 0.53 -4.52
CA ALA A 45 -4.95 -0.19 -3.52
C ALA A 45 -5.37 0.20 -2.09
N PHE A 46 -5.51 1.50 -1.81
CA PHE A 46 -6.04 2.00 -0.54
C PHE A 46 -7.44 1.45 -0.23
N ARG A 47 -8.33 1.37 -1.22
CA ARG A 47 -9.66 0.80 -1.04
C ARG A 47 -9.63 -0.68 -0.64
N ARG A 48 -8.66 -1.45 -1.16
CA ARG A 48 -8.47 -2.86 -0.83
C ARG A 48 -7.82 -3.05 0.55
N TYR A 49 -6.83 -2.22 0.88
CA TYR A 49 -6.09 -2.30 2.13
C TYR A 49 -5.72 -0.88 2.62
N PRO A 50 -6.59 -0.23 3.41
CA PRO A 50 -6.38 1.15 3.84
C PRO A 50 -5.07 1.37 4.59
N ASN A 51 -4.59 0.36 5.31
CA ASN A 51 -3.35 0.43 6.06
C ASN A 51 -2.10 0.58 5.17
N CYS A 52 -2.18 0.39 3.84
CA CYS A 52 -1.03 0.57 2.96
C CYS A 52 -0.43 1.98 3.09
N VAL A 53 -1.26 3.03 3.19
CA VAL A 53 -0.77 4.41 3.32
C VAL A 53 -0.27 4.76 4.72
N LEU A 54 -0.60 3.94 5.74
CA LEU A 54 -0.08 4.11 7.10
C LEU A 54 1.36 3.58 7.25
N LEU A 55 1.85 2.79 6.30
CA LEU A 55 3.20 2.25 6.35
C LEU A 55 4.24 3.38 6.20
N SER A 56 5.39 3.24 6.85
CA SER A 56 6.50 4.18 6.64
C SER A 56 6.98 4.13 5.18
N GLU A 57 7.50 5.26 4.68
CA GLU A 57 8.00 5.31 3.29
C GLU A 57 9.16 4.34 3.10
N GLU A 58 10.02 4.20 4.11
CA GLU A 58 11.09 3.21 4.17
C GLU A 58 10.54 1.77 4.03
N LYS A 59 9.49 1.43 4.77
CA LYS A 59 8.88 0.10 4.73
C LYS A 59 8.31 -0.22 3.35
N ILE A 60 7.60 0.74 2.75
CA ILE A 60 7.06 0.60 1.38
C ILE A 60 8.21 0.40 0.40
N THR A 61 9.22 1.26 0.44
CA THR A 61 10.35 1.26 -0.49
C THR A 61 11.15 -0.05 -0.40
N LYS A 62 11.54 -0.48 0.81
CA LYS A 62 12.27 -1.75 1.01
C LYS A 62 11.48 -2.97 0.52
N THR A 63 10.17 -2.99 0.76
CA THR A 63 9.33 -4.13 0.36
C THR A 63 9.11 -4.15 -1.15
N MET A 64 8.86 -2.98 -1.76
CA MET A 64 8.71 -2.85 -3.21
C MET A 64 10.01 -3.17 -3.95
N ASP A 65 11.16 -2.70 -3.46
CA ASP A 65 12.47 -2.99 -4.04
C ASP A 65 12.74 -4.51 -4.11
N PHE A 66 12.49 -5.20 -2.99
CA PHE A 66 12.59 -6.66 -2.96
C PHE A 66 11.63 -7.34 -3.94
N LEU A 67 10.34 -6.98 -3.91
CA LEU A 67 9.33 -7.66 -4.74
C LEU A 67 9.54 -7.36 -6.23
N VAL A 68 9.82 -6.12 -6.60
CA VAL A 68 9.91 -5.68 -7.99
C VAL A 68 11.27 -6.02 -8.58
N HIS A 69 12.37 -5.62 -7.92
CA HIS A 69 13.71 -5.78 -8.49
C HIS A 69 14.29 -7.16 -8.23
N LYS A 70 14.13 -7.71 -7.03
CA LYS A 70 14.72 -9.02 -6.68
C LYS A 70 13.84 -10.21 -7.09
N MET A 71 12.53 -10.10 -6.93
CA MET A 71 11.59 -11.19 -7.28
C MET A 71 10.95 -11.03 -8.67
N GLY A 72 11.20 -9.92 -9.38
CA GLY A 72 10.63 -9.67 -10.71
C GLY A 72 9.10 -9.50 -10.73
N CYS A 73 8.46 -9.28 -9.58
CA CYS A 73 7.02 -9.11 -9.52
C CYS A 73 6.62 -7.76 -10.11
N PRO A 74 5.69 -7.70 -11.08
CA PRO A 74 5.23 -6.43 -11.62
C PRO A 74 4.57 -5.59 -10.53
N SER A 75 4.95 -4.32 -10.44
CA SER A 75 4.39 -3.36 -9.46
C SER A 75 2.86 -3.28 -9.52
N ALA A 76 2.28 -3.43 -10.72
CA ALA A 76 0.83 -3.46 -10.92
C ALA A 76 0.14 -4.66 -10.26
N GLU A 77 0.80 -5.83 -10.17
CA GLU A 77 0.25 -7.00 -9.46
C GLU A 77 0.24 -6.76 -7.94
N ILE A 78 1.24 -6.05 -7.41
CA ILE A 78 1.29 -5.65 -6.00
C ILE A 78 0.11 -4.71 -5.68
N ALA A 79 -0.26 -3.81 -6.60
CA ALA A 79 -1.42 -2.94 -6.42
C ALA A 79 -2.75 -3.70 -6.34
N LYS A 80 -2.85 -4.89 -6.95
CA LYS A 80 -4.02 -5.76 -6.82
C LYS A 80 -4.09 -6.41 -5.43
N ASN A 81 -2.95 -6.64 -4.77
CA ASN A 81 -2.89 -7.17 -3.41
C ASN A 81 -1.96 -6.38 -2.48
N PRO A 82 -2.33 -5.15 -2.09
CA PRO A 82 -1.48 -4.24 -1.31
C PRO A 82 -1.20 -4.70 0.13
N SER A 83 -1.90 -5.73 0.61
CA SER A 83 -1.66 -6.32 1.93
C SER A 83 -0.24 -6.88 2.09
N VAL A 84 0.41 -7.28 0.99
CA VAL A 84 1.79 -7.78 0.99
C VAL A 84 2.79 -6.75 1.53
N LEU A 85 2.51 -5.45 1.34
CA LEU A 85 3.35 -4.36 1.84
C LEU A 85 3.36 -4.30 3.38
N GLY A 86 2.29 -4.76 4.01
CA GLY A 86 2.15 -4.82 5.47
C GLY A 86 2.86 -6.01 6.12
N LEU A 87 3.35 -6.99 5.35
CA LEU A 87 4.04 -8.16 5.89
C LEU A 87 5.47 -7.81 6.32
N SER A 88 5.99 -8.51 7.33
CA SER A 88 7.41 -8.40 7.69
C SER A 88 8.27 -8.93 6.53
N LEU A 89 9.20 -8.09 6.06
CA LEU A 89 10.06 -8.44 4.93
C LEU A 89 10.94 -9.63 5.29
N GLU A 90 11.67 -9.53 6.39
CA GLU A 90 12.61 -10.56 6.85
C GLU A 90 11.91 -11.84 7.32
N LYS A 91 10.87 -11.71 8.15
CA LYS A 91 10.25 -12.87 8.81
C LYS A 91 9.22 -13.61 7.96
N ARG A 92 8.64 -12.96 6.93
CA ARG A 92 7.51 -13.54 6.18
C ARG A 92 7.71 -13.53 4.68
N ILE A 93 8.31 -12.49 4.11
CA ILE A 93 8.50 -12.42 2.67
C ILE A 93 9.75 -13.22 2.29
N ILE A 94 10.93 -12.87 2.84
CA ILE A 94 12.19 -13.55 2.54
C ILE A 94 12.15 -15.02 2.96
N THR A 95 11.57 -15.37 4.11
CA THR A 95 11.56 -16.79 4.55
C THR A 95 10.74 -17.72 3.64
N ARG A 96 9.87 -17.17 2.78
CA ARG A 96 8.99 -17.95 1.90
C ARG A 96 9.48 -18.03 0.45
N PHE A 97 10.58 -17.34 0.12
CA PHE A 97 11.18 -17.26 -1.21
C PHE A 97 12.68 -17.53 -1.13
#